data_AF-A0AAW9YTG2-F1
#
_entry.id   AF-A0AAW9YTG2-F1
#
_cell.length_a   1.000
_cell.length_b   1.000
_cell.length_c   1.000
_cell.angle_alpha   90.00
_cell.angle_beta   90.00
_cell.angle_gamma   90.00
#
_symmetry.space_group_name_H-M   'P 1'
#
loop_
_entity.id
_entity.type
_entity.pdbx_description
1 polymer ?
#
loop_
_entity_poly.entity_id
_entity_poly.type
_entity_poly.pdbx_seq_one_letter_code
_entity_poly.pdbx_strand_id
1 'polypeptide(L)'
;MDVEIKTFLESLSYTHCYVHINTPVLNGYRDEALEDEIRLHQHPTYAQVLYEHDDMLALHIQEQRIFVPKSAVALMLFEDYDFKLSQFTIIQFEKPTVRFDSKTKATTPIHIDCHWKYIAKHLYITQQLHNQHQQLAVKKLLGDNIKKRGQIAQLIETKDTILNRYLKLRESRLGRIQIKLWERRS
;
A
#
# COMPACT_ATOMS: atom_id res chain seq x y z
N MET A 1 30.49 -6.11 -7.93
CA MET A 1 29.86 -5.21 -6.96
C MET A 1 30.58 -5.42 -5.65
N ASP A 2 30.96 -4.36 -4.96
CA ASP A 2 31.60 -4.48 -3.64
C ASP A 2 30.62 -5.13 -2.67
N VAL A 3 31.13 -5.98 -1.78
CA VAL A 3 30.31 -6.74 -0.82
C VAL A 3 29.46 -5.80 0.02
N GLU A 4 30.03 -4.68 0.45
CA GLU A 4 29.34 -3.65 1.24
C GLU A 4 28.11 -3.07 0.52
N ILE A 5 28.23 -2.79 -0.78
CA ILE A 5 27.12 -2.27 -1.59
C ILE A 5 26.02 -3.32 -1.69
N LYS A 6 26.37 -4.58 -1.92
CA LYS A 6 25.41 -5.68 -2.02
C LYS A 6 24.64 -5.85 -0.71
N THR A 7 25.36 -5.92 0.41
CA THR A 7 24.75 -6.04 1.75
C THR A 7 23.86 -4.83 2.06
N PHE A 8 24.29 -3.62 1.68
CA PHE A 8 23.47 -2.43 1.86
C PHE A 8 22.17 -2.51 1.07
N LEU A 9 22.22 -2.89 -0.21
CA LEU A 9 21.04 -3.03 -1.07
C LEU A 9 20.08 -4.10 -0.55
N GLU A 10 20.58 -5.20 0.00
CA GLU A 10 19.79 -6.26 0.63
C GLU A 10 19.10 -5.78 1.92
N SER A 11 19.65 -4.78 2.61
CA SER A 11 19.06 -4.18 3.81
C SER A 11 18.00 -3.11 3.54
N LEU A 12 17.89 -2.62 2.30
CA LEU A 12 16.91 -1.60 1.96
C LEU A 12 15.50 -2.16 1.95
N SER A 13 14.52 -1.38 2.42
CA SER A 13 13.12 -1.73 2.24
C SER A 13 12.71 -1.60 0.78
N TYR A 14 11.90 -2.54 0.32
CA TYR A 14 11.42 -2.60 -1.05
C TYR A 14 10.11 -1.81 -1.22
N THR A 15 9.56 -1.30 -0.13
CA THR A 15 8.28 -0.58 -0.10
C THR A 15 8.27 0.58 -1.12
N HIS A 16 7.24 0.60 -1.98
CA HIS A 16 7.07 1.59 -3.05
C HIS A 16 8.19 1.63 -4.11
N CYS A 17 9.08 0.64 -4.11
CA CYS A 17 10.11 0.49 -5.14
C CYS A 17 9.62 -0.36 -6.31
N TYR A 18 10.46 -0.49 -7.33
CA TYR A 18 10.25 -1.44 -8.41
C TYR A 18 11.22 -2.60 -8.26
N VAL A 19 10.77 -3.78 -8.70
CA VAL A 19 11.57 -4.99 -8.72
C VAL A 19 11.59 -5.58 -10.12
N HIS A 20 12.71 -6.22 -10.46
CA HIS A 20 12.85 -7.09 -11.61
C HIS A 20 12.49 -8.52 -11.20
N ILE A 21 11.60 -9.15 -11.97
CA ILE A 21 11.24 -10.55 -11.75
C ILE A 21 12.22 -11.44 -12.51
N ASN A 22 13.04 -12.18 -11.77
CA ASN A 22 14.18 -12.92 -12.32
C ASN A 22 13.79 -14.22 -13.01
N THR A 23 12.55 -14.67 -12.85
CA THR A 23 12.07 -15.97 -13.32
C THR A 23 10.98 -15.81 -14.39
N PRO A 24 10.94 -16.67 -15.42
CA PRO A 24 9.89 -16.66 -16.45
C PRO A 24 8.54 -17.18 -15.94
N VAL A 25 8.56 -17.93 -14.82
CA VAL A 25 7.38 -18.38 -14.10
C VAL A 25 7.51 -17.86 -12.68
N LEU A 26 6.53 -17.07 -12.25
CA LEU A 26 6.51 -16.48 -10.91
C LEU A 26 5.58 -17.30 -10.01
N ASN A 27 6.13 -17.85 -8.94
CA ASN A 27 5.36 -18.50 -7.88
C ASN A 27 5.07 -17.49 -6.78
N GLY A 28 3.84 -17.44 -6.30
CA GLY A 28 3.41 -16.55 -5.23
C GLY A 28 2.05 -16.93 -4.68
N TYR A 29 1.41 -16.00 -3.98
CA TYR A 29 0.11 -16.19 -3.35
C TYR A 29 -0.84 -15.05 -3.69
N ARG A 30 -2.14 -15.31 -3.74
CA ARG A 30 -3.17 -14.29 -3.99
C ARG A 30 -3.63 -13.58 -2.73
N ASP A 31 -3.46 -14.24 -1.60
CA ASP A 31 -3.92 -13.81 -0.29
C ASP A 31 -2.74 -13.51 0.63
N GLU A 32 -3.04 -12.70 1.64
CA GLU A 32 -2.04 -12.25 2.62
C GLU A 32 -1.73 -13.32 3.67
N ALA A 33 -2.62 -14.31 3.84
CA ALA A 33 -2.39 -15.45 4.75
C ALA A 33 -1.49 -16.53 4.13
N LEU A 34 -1.12 -16.38 2.86
CA LEU A 34 -0.25 -17.30 2.10
C LEU A 34 -0.84 -18.71 1.95
N GLU A 35 -2.17 -18.79 1.77
CA GLU A 35 -2.89 -20.05 1.63
C GLU A 35 -3.25 -20.40 0.17
N ASP A 36 -3.45 -19.40 -0.69
CA ASP A 36 -3.87 -19.54 -2.10
C ASP A 36 -2.69 -19.35 -3.05
N GLU A 37 -1.96 -20.45 -3.29
CA GLU A 37 -0.82 -20.48 -4.21
C GLU A 37 -1.22 -20.22 -5.67
N ILE A 38 -0.41 -19.42 -6.36
CA ILE A 38 -0.53 -19.15 -7.79
C ILE A 38 0.82 -19.28 -8.49
N ARG A 39 0.75 -19.79 -9.73
CA ARG A 39 1.87 -19.77 -10.68
C ARG A 39 1.50 -18.92 -11.88
N LEU A 40 2.24 -17.84 -12.11
CA LEU A 40 2.05 -16.95 -13.23
C LEU A 40 3.08 -17.25 -14.32
N HIS A 41 2.60 -17.69 -15.48
CA HIS A 41 3.42 -17.86 -16.68
C HIS A 41 3.52 -16.59 -17.53
N GLN A 42 2.62 -15.63 -17.30
CA GLN A 42 2.62 -14.34 -17.97
C GLN A 42 2.57 -13.25 -16.91
N HIS A 43 3.65 -12.48 -16.81
CA HIS A 43 3.77 -11.35 -15.90
C HIS A 43 4.67 -10.29 -16.53
N PRO A 44 4.55 -9.00 -16.12
CA PRO A 44 5.51 -7.99 -16.55
C PRO A 44 6.90 -8.32 -16.00
N THR A 45 7.94 -7.86 -16.70
CA THR A 45 9.35 -7.98 -16.27
C THR A 45 9.63 -7.15 -15.02
N TYR A 46 8.97 -5.99 -14.91
CA TYR A 46 9.11 -5.06 -13.80
C TYR A 46 7.77 -4.92 -13.09
N ALA A 47 7.78 -5.00 -11.77
CA ALA A 47 6.58 -4.86 -10.94
C ALA A 47 6.81 -3.83 -9.83
N GLN A 48 5.75 -3.10 -9.49
CA GLN A 48 5.76 -2.20 -8.34
C GLN A 48 5.52 -2.99 -7.06
N VAL A 49 6.30 -2.70 -6.04
CA VAL A 49 6.09 -3.20 -4.68
C VAL A 49 5.14 -2.25 -3.95
N LEU A 50 4.02 -2.79 -3.48
CA LEU A 50 3.03 -2.05 -2.71
C LEU A 50 3.50 -1.88 -1.27
N TYR A 51 3.90 -2.99 -0.64
CA TYR A 51 4.45 -3.04 0.70
C TYR A 51 5.19 -4.36 0.93
N GLU A 52 5.90 -4.41 2.04
CA GLU A 52 6.72 -5.52 2.48
C GLU A 52 6.09 -6.16 3.73
N HIS A 53 6.05 -7.49 3.80
CA HIS A 53 5.53 -8.25 4.93
C HIS A 53 6.50 -9.41 5.21
N ASP A 54 7.31 -9.28 6.25
CA ASP A 54 8.39 -10.20 6.58
C ASP A 54 9.33 -10.45 5.38
N ASP A 55 9.46 -11.69 4.91
CA ASP A 55 10.25 -12.07 3.73
C ASP A 55 9.46 -12.08 2.41
N MET A 56 8.21 -11.61 2.46
CA MET A 56 7.30 -11.52 1.32
C MET A 56 7.10 -10.08 0.86
N LEU A 57 6.91 -9.92 -0.44
CA LEU A 57 6.62 -8.65 -1.09
C LEU A 57 5.24 -8.71 -1.72
N ALA A 58 4.41 -7.71 -1.42
CA ALA A 58 3.14 -7.53 -2.11
C ALA A 58 3.41 -6.75 -3.41
N LEU A 59 3.33 -7.44 -4.55
CA LEU A 59 3.53 -6.86 -5.88
C LEU A 59 2.21 -6.53 -6.56
N HIS A 60 2.20 -5.46 -7.35
CA HIS A 60 1.10 -5.13 -8.24
C HIS A 60 1.37 -5.71 -9.64
N ILE A 61 0.63 -6.76 -10.00
CA ILE A 61 0.76 -7.49 -11.26
C ILE A 61 -0.63 -7.63 -11.88
N GLN A 62 -0.83 -7.15 -13.11
CA GLN A 62 -2.10 -7.30 -13.86
C GLN A 62 -3.34 -6.87 -13.05
N GLU A 63 -3.28 -5.71 -12.38
CA GLU A 63 -4.34 -5.17 -11.52
C GLU A 63 -4.66 -6.02 -10.27
N GLN A 64 -3.83 -7.03 -9.98
CA GLN A 64 -3.94 -7.88 -8.80
C GLN A 64 -2.76 -7.67 -7.85
N ARG A 65 -3.03 -7.89 -6.57
CA ARG A 65 -2.00 -7.97 -5.53
C ARG A 65 -1.55 -9.41 -5.42
N ILE A 66 -0.25 -9.65 -5.58
CA ILE A 66 0.35 -10.98 -5.52
C ILE A 66 1.53 -10.95 -4.55
N PHE A 67 1.56 -11.90 -3.63
CA PHE A 67 2.59 -12.02 -2.61
C PHE A 67 3.69 -12.94 -3.09
N VAL A 68 4.92 -12.45 -3.12
CA VAL A 68 6.06 -13.15 -3.71
C VAL A 68 7.24 -13.09 -2.74
N PRO A 69 8.03 -14.18 -2.59
CA PRO A 69 9.22 -14.14 -1.75
C PRO A 69 10.26 -13.17 -2.31
N LYS A 70 10.94 -12.43 -1.43
CA LYS A 70 12.01 -11.49 -1.80
C LYS A 70 13.09 -12.13 -2.68
N SER A 71 13.42 -13.41 -2.44
CA SER A 71 14.43 -14.15 -3.20
C SER A 71 14.08 -14.35 -4.68
N ALA A 72 12.81 -14.23 -5.08
CA ALA A 72 12.39 -14.41 -6.46
C ALA A 72 12.54 -13.13 -7.33
N VAL A 73 12.88 -12.01 -6.70
CA VAL A 73 12.96 -10.72 -7.38
C VAL A 73 14.24 -9.96 -7.01
N ALA A 74 14.65 -9.03 -7.86
CA ALA A 74 15.78 -8.15 -7.61
C ALA A 74 15.31 -6.69 -7.49
N LEU A 75 15.78 -5.98 -6.45
CA LEU A 75 15.49 -4.57 -6.28
C LEU A 75 16.03 -3.75 -7.45
N MET A 76 15.20 -2.83 -7.96
CA MET A 76 15.64 -1.81 -8.88
C MET A 76 15.69 -0.44 -8.21
N LEU A 77 16.78 0.28 -8.46
CA LEU A 77 16.99 1.60 -7.87
C LEU A 77 16.48 2.69 -8.79
N PHE A 78 16.01 3.80 -8.21
CA PHE A 78 15.57 4.96 -8.97
C PHE A 78 16.79 5.79 -9.37
N GLU A 79 16.90 6.10 -10.65
CA GLU A 79 17.86 7.07 -11.17
C GLU A 79 17.26 8.47 -11.27
N ASP A 80 15.99 8.52 -11.69
CA ASP A 80 15.20 9.73 -11.86
C ASP A 80 13.71 9.45 -11.69
N TYR A 81 12.97 10.47 -11.25
CA TYR A 81 11.53 10.39 -11.02
C TYR A 81 10.87 11.76 -11.24
N ASP A 82 9.99 11.85 -12.23
CA ASP A 82 9.10 12.98 -12.43
C ASP A 82 7.82 12.79 -11.60
N PHE A 83 7.76 13.48 -10.46
CA PHE A 83 6.62 13.43 -9.54
C PHE A 83 5.31 13.98 -10.12
N LYS A 84 5.35 14.82 -11.15
CA LYS A 84 4.13 15.36 -11.77
C LYS A 84 3.53 14.37 -12.73
N LEU A 85 4.37 13.71 -13.53
CA LEU A 85 3.93 12.78 -14.57
C LEU A 85 3.95 11.31 -14.11
N SER A 86 4.44 11.03 -12.90
CA SER A 86 4.68 9.67 -12.39
C SER A 86 5.55 8.83 -13.35
N GLN A 87 6.52 9.49 -14.00
CA GLN A 87 7.47 8.86 -14.90
C GLN A 87 8.77 8.61 -14.17
N PHE A 88 9.41 7.46 -14.41
CA PHE A 88 10.58 7.04 -13.66
C PHE A 88 11.59 6.33 -14.55
N THR A 89 12.84 6.44 -14.13
CA THR A 89 13.93 5.64 -14.67
C THR A 89 14.51 4.81 -13.54
N ILE A 90 14.58 3.51 -13.74
CA ILE A 90 15.08 2.55 -12.75
C ILE A 90 16.23 1.73 -13.30
N ILE A 91 17.13 1.30 -12.41
CA ILE A 91 18.35 0.58 -12.76
C ILE A 91 18.39 -0.74 -12.00
N GLN A 92 18.68 -1.82 -12.72
CA GLN A 92 19.06 -3.10 -12.15
C GLN A 92 20.57 -3.17 -12.07
N PHE A 93 21.09 -3.44 -10.87
CA PHE A 93 22.53 -3.53 -10.63
C PHE A 93 23.13 -4.90 -10.90
N GLU A 94 22.30 -5.93 -11.06
CA GLU A 94 22.76 -7.25 -11.50
C GLU A 94 23.33 -7.16 -12.93
N LYS A 95 24.19 -8.12 -13.29
CA LYS A 95 24.78 -8.16 -14.63
C LYS A 95 23.85 -8.91 -15.59
N PRO A 96 23.54 -8.37 -16.79
CA PRO A 96 23.98 -7.06 -17.30
C PRO A 96 23.22 -5.91 -16.63
N THR A 97 23.94 -4.84 -16.30
CA THR A 97 23.31 -3.65 -15.72
C THR A 97 22.45 -2.96 -16.77
N VAL A 98 21.16 -2.85 -16.48
CA VAL A 98 20.18 -2.29 -17.39
C VAL A 98 19.43 -1.14 -16.74
N ARG A 99 19.13 -0.14 -17.56
CA ARG A 99 18.26 0.98 -17.25
C ARG A 99 16.93 0.77 -17.97
N PHE A 100 15.84 0.86 -17.22
CA PHE A 100 14.48 0.89 -17.76
C PHE A 100 13.87 2.29 -17.57
N ASP A 101 13.28 2.83 -18.65
CA ASP A 101 12.54 4.09 -18.65
C ASP A 101 11.04 3.81 -18.82
N SER A 102 10.23 4.25 -17.85
CA SER A 102 8.79 4.02 -17.85
C SER A 102 8.05 4.75 -18.96
N LYS A 103 8.60 5.86 -19.48
CA LYS A 103 8.00 6.67 -20.54
C LYS A 103 8.12 5.98 -21.89
N THR A 104 9.32 5.54 -22.23
CA THR A 104 9.62 4.89 -23.53
C THR A 104 9.41 3.38 -23.49
N LYS A 105 9.30 2.79 -22.29
CA LYS A 105 9.31 1.35 -22.04
C LYS A 105 10.55 0.64 -22.60
N ALA A 106 11.63 1.39 -22.84
CA ALA A 106 12.87 0.88 -23.37
C ALA A 106 13.79 0.40 -22.24
N THR A 107 14.52 -0.68 -22.51
CA THR A 107 15.59 -1.15 -21.63
C THR A 107 16.92 -0.95 -22.34
N THR A 108 17.86 -0.27 -21.70
CA THR A 108 19.17 0.07 -22.27
C THR A 108 20.30 -0.44 -21.37
N PRO A 109 21.32 -1.12 -21.91
CA PRO A 109 22.52 -1.44 -21.15
C PRO A 109 23.24 -0.16 -20.72
N ILE A 110 23.70 -0.11 -19.48
CA ILE A 110 24.45 1.04 -18.98
C ILE A 110 25.73 0.61 -18.26
N HIS A 111 26.71 1.51 -18.23
CA HIS A 111 27.88 1.40 -17.38
C HIS A 111 27.69 2.27 -16.13
N ILE A 112 28.04 1.73 -14.96
CA ILE A 112 27.93 2.44 -13.68
C ILE A 112 29.33 2.78 -13.18
N ASP A 113 29.66 4.07 -13.23
CA ASP A 113 30.94 4.57 -12.74
C ASP A 113 30.97 4.64 -11.21
N CYS A 114 29.86 5.01 -10.57
CA CYS A 114 29.77 5.20 -9.12
C CYS A 114 28.42 4.74 -8.56
N HIS A 115 28.43 3.62 -7.84
CA HIS A 115 27.22 3.00 -7.28
C HIS A 115 26.56 3.87 -6.20
N TRP A 116 27.36 4.47 -5.32
CA TRP A 116 26.88 5.32 -4.22
C TRP A 116 26.06 6.52 -4.70
N LYS A 117 26.40 7.09 -5.86
CA LYS A 117 25.64 8.18 -6.47
C LYS A 117 24.19 7.77 -6.79
N TYR A 118 24.01 6.57 -7.32
CA TYR A 118 22.69 6.03 -7.65
C TYR A 118 21.91 5.61 -6.40
N ILE A 119 22.59 5.03 -5.41
CA ILE A 119 21.99 4.73 -4.11
C ILE A 119 21.47 6.01 -3.45
N ALA A 120 22.28 7.07 -3.41
CA ALA A 120 21.88 8.36 -2.84
C ALA A 120 20.65 8.96 -3.56
N LYS A 121 20.63 8.91 -4.90
CA LYS A 121 19.46 9.32 -5.70
C LYS A 121 18.21 8.50 -5.36
N HIS A 122 18.35 7.19 -5.28
CA HIS A 122 17.25 6.30 -4.94
C HIS A 122 16.70 6.57 -3.54
N LEU A 123 17.56 6.74 -2.54
CA LEU A 123 17.16 7.08 -1.17
C LEU A 123 16.42 8.41 -1.10
N TYR A 124 16.89 9.42 -1.85
CA TYR A 124 16.20 10.69 -1.94
C TYR A 124 14.80 10.56 -2.56
N ILE A 125 14.69 9.85 -3.69
CA ILE A 125 13.42 9.66 -4.40
C ILE A 125 12.43 8.86 -3.54
N THR A 126 12.88 7.76 -2.93
CA THR A 126 12.04 6.93 -2.06
C THR A 126 11.55 7.70 -0.84
N GLN A 127 12.38 8.54 -0.22
CA GLN A 127 11.96 9.43 0.86
C GLN A 127 10.85 10.40 0.41
N GLN A 128 10.98 11.00 -0.77
CA GLN A 128 9.96 11.90 -1.32
C GLN A 128 8.64 11.18 -1.61
N LEU A 129 8.71 9.98 -2.21
CA LEU A 129 7.53 9.14 -2.44
C LEU A 129 6.84 8.76 -1.13
N HIS A 130 7.62 8.35 -0.13
CA HIS A 130 7.09 8.01 1.18
C HIS A 130 6.34 9.18 1.82
N ASN A 131 6.92 10.39 1.79
CA ASN A 131 6.28 11.59 2.29
C ASN A 131 4.96 11.91 1.57
N GLN A 132 4.91 11.75 0.25
CA GLN A 132 3.68 11.95 -0.52
C GLN A 132 2.59 10.94 -0.13
N HIS A 133 2.94 9.66 -0.02
CA HIS A 133 2.01 8.60 0.39
C HIS A 133 1.49 8.82 1.81
N GLN A 134 2.37 9.19 2.75
CA GLN A 134 1.97 9.52 4.12
C GLN A 134 0.99 10.70 4.18
N GLN A 135 1.27 11.79 3.45
CA GLN A 135 0.38 12.95 3.40
C GLN A 135 -1.01 12.58 2.87
N LEU A 136 -1.08 11.74 1.82
CA LEU A 136 -2.35 11.25 1.29
C LEU A 136 -3.10 10.37 2.29
N ALA A 137 -2.39 9.46 2.98
CA ALA A 137 -2.97 8.61 4.00
C ALA A 137 -3.54 9.42 5.17
N VAL A 138 -2.81 10.42 5.67
CA VAL A 138 -3.27 11.32 6.73
C VAL A 138 -4.48 12.12 6.28
N LYS A 139 -4.48 12.68 5.07
CA LYS A 139 -5.65 13.40 4.51
C LYS A 139 -6.89 12.51 4.44
N LYS A 140 -6.74 11.25 4.00
CA LYS A 140 -7.82 10.27 3.96
C LYS A 140 -8.36 9.98 5.36
N LEU A 141 -7.48 9.69 6.32
CA LEU A 141 -7.85 9.41 7.70
C LEU A 141 -8.58 10.59 8.36
N LEU A 142 -8.12 11.83 8.12
CA LEU A 142 -8.79 13.03 8.62
C LEU A 142 -10.18 13.18 8.00
N GLY A 143 -10.32 12.96 6.69
CA GLY A 143 -11.60 12.97 6.00
C GLY A 143 -12.58 11.94 6.56
N ASP A 144 -12.12 10.71 6.78
CA ASP A 144 -12.92 9.65 7.39
C ASP A 144 -13.29 9.96 8.85
N ASN A 145 -12.39 10.59 9.60
CA ASN A 145 -12.67 11.04 10.96
C ASN A 145 -13.78 12.09 10.99
N ILE A 146 -13.74 13.07 10.08
CA ILE A 146 -14.78 14.10 9.95
C ILE A 146 -16.14 13.45 9.65
N LYS A 147 -16.19 12.50 8.71
CA LYS A 147 -17.43 11.76 8.39
C LYS A 147 -17.98 11.01 9.61
N LYS A 148 -17.11 10.30 10.33
CA LYS A 148 -17.49 9.56 11.55
C LYS A 148 -18.00 10.50 12.65
N ARG A 149 -17.39 11.68 12.83
CA ARG A 149 -17.90 12.70 13.77
C ARG A 149 -19.30 13.17 13.40
N GLY A 150 -19.58 13.38 12.11
CA GLY A 150 -20.92 13.71 11.63
C GLY A 150 -21.95 12.62 11.95
N GLN A 151 -21.59 11.36 11.72
CA GLN A 151 -22.45 10.21 12.08
C GLN A 151 -22.70 10.13 13.59
N ILE A 152 -21.68 10.34 14.42
CA ILE A 152 -21.82 10.36 15.88
C ILE A 152 -22.77 11.48 16.32
N ALA A 153 -22.66 12.68 15.76
CA ALA A 153 -23.56 13.78 16.08
C ALA A 153 -25.03 13.44 15.76
N GLN A 154 -25.29 12.83 14.60
CA GLN A 154 -26.62 12.35 14.24
C GLN A 154 -27.14 11.25 15.19
N LEU A 155 -26.27 10.33 15.62
CA LEU A 155 -26.62 9.30 16.60
C LEU A 155 -26.95 9.89 17.97
N ILE A 156 -26.27 10.95 18.39
CA ILE A 156 -26.58 11.67 19.63
C ILE A 156 -27.95 12.37 19.51
N GLU A 157 -28.20 13.08 18.42
CA GLU A 157 -29.48 13.77 18.19
C GLU A 157 -30.67 12.80 18.15
N THR A 158 -30.50 11.66 17.48
CA THR A 158 -31.53 10.60 17.44
C THR A 158 -31.75 9.97 18.80
N LYS A 159 -30.69 9.70 19.57
CA LYS A 159 -30.80 9.24 20.97
C LYS A 159 -31.60 10.22 21.82
N ASP A 160 -31.29 11.51 21.76
CA ASP A 160 -31.97 12.55 22.54
C ASP A 160 -33.43 12.69 22.13
N THR A 161 -33.72 12.58 20.83
CA THR A 161 -35.08 12.57 20.30
C THR A 161 -35.88 11.37 20.82
N ILE A 162 -35.28 10.17 20.83
CA ILE A 162 -35.91 8.96 21.37
C ILE A 162 -36.15 9.11 22.87
N LEU A 163 -35.17 9.60 23.63
CA LEU A 163 -35.30 9.84 25.06
C LEU A 163 -36.45 10.80 25.36
N ASN A 164 -36.53 11.92 24.65
CA ASN A 164 -37.62 12.89 24.79
C ASN A 164 -38.99 12.27 24.49
N ARG A 165 -39.09 11.44 23.44
CA ARG A 165 -40.33 10.71 23.12
C ARG A 165 -40.71 9.74 24.23
N TYR A 166 -39.74 8.99 24.76
CA TYR A 166 -39.96 8.06 25.89
C TYR A 166 -40.46 8.81 27.14
N LEU A 167 -39.83 9.92 27.50
CA LEU A 167 -40.24 10.72 28.66
C LEU A 167 -41.68 11.25 28.51
N LYS A 168 -42.04 11.79 27.33
CA LYS A 168 -43.42 12.23 27.03
C LYS A 168 -44.43 11.08 27.13
N LEU A 169 -44.09 9.89 26.62
CA LEU A 169 -44.95 8.70 26.76
C LEU A 169 -45.17 8.32 28.23
N ARG A 170 -44.12 8.41 29.06
CA ARG A 170 -44.17 8.09 30.49
C ARG A 170 -45.02 9.06 31.31
N GLU A 171 -45.11 10.31 30.89
CA GLU A 171 -45.95 11.35 31.50
C GLU A 171 -47.44 11.14 31.22
N SER A 172 -47.79 10.56 30.07
CA SER A 172 -49.17 10.21 29.74
C SER A 172 -49.69 9.00 30.54
N ARG A 173 -50.96 9.06 30.99
CA ARG A 173 -51.61 7.99 31.76
C ARG A 173 -51.69 6.66 30.99
N LEU A 174 -52.01 6.73 29.70
CA LEU A 174 -52.04 5.56 28.80
C LEU A 174 -50.63 5.11 28.38
N GLY A 175 -49.73 6.06 28.09
CA GLY A 175 -48.35 5.76 27.70
C GLY A 175 -47.55 5.09 28.81
N ARG A 176 -47.79 5.46 30.09
CA ARG A 176 -47.20 4.79 31.26
C ARG A 176 -47.63 3.32 31.38
N ILE A 177 -48.87 2.99 31.05
CA ILE A 177 -49.37 1.61 31.05
C ILE A 177 -48.70 0.81 29.92
N GLN A 178 -48.59 1.39 28.72
CA GLN A 178 -47.93 0.78 27.57
C GLN A 178 -46.44 0.49 27.83
N ILE A 179 -45.69 1.45 28.40
CA ILE A 179 -44.28 1.27 28.77
C ILE A 179 -44.14 0.12 29.78
N LYS A 180 -44.96 0.10 30.85
CA LYS A 180 -44.92 -0.99 31.85
C LYS A 180 -45.24 -2.36 31.27
N LEU A 181 -46.13 -2.43 30.28
CA LEU A 181 -46.44 -3.70 29.60
C LEU A 181 -45.29 -4.16 28.71
N TRP A 182 -44.59 -3.22 28.06
CA TRP A 182 -43.43 -3.52 27.23
C TRP A 182 -42.22 -3.95 28.08
N GLU A 183 -41.88 -3.21 29.13
CA GLU A 183 -40.77 -3.53 30.07
C GLU A 183 -40.95 -4.88 30.79
N ARG A 184 -42.18 -5.41 30.88
CA ARG A 184 -42.46 -6.74 31.44
C ARG A 184 -42.31 -7.90 30.44
N ARG A 185 -42.27 -7.59 29.13
CA ARG A 185 -42.20 -8.58 28.04
C ARG A 185 -40.80 -8.70 27.44
N SER A 186 -40.00 -7.65 27.53
CA SER A 186 -38.56 -7.61 27.24
C SER A 186 -37.75 -8.16 28.41
#